data_AF-A0A7V9KEG9-F1
#
_entry.id   AF-A0A7V9KEG9-F1
#
_cell.length_a   1.000
_cell.length_b   1.000
_cell.length_c   1.000
_cell.angle_alpha   90.00
_cell.angle_beta   90.00
_cell.angle_gamma   90.00
#
_symmetry.space_group_name_H-M   'P 1'
#
loop_
_entity.id
_entity.type
_entity.pdbx_description
1 polymer ?
#
loop_
_entity_poly.entity_id
_entity_poly.type
_entity_poly.pdbx_seq_one_letter_code
_entity_poly.pdbx_strand_id
1 'polypeptide(L)' 'MDAHRLRELEAEARHARERYDLYRAKMYGPRPTDPAEFRELERHYHAAVERLRNAQAQGGAST' A
#
# COMPACT_ATOMS: atom_id res chain seq x y z
N MET A 1 7.22 9.29 17.38
CA MET A 1 6.97 8.14 16.48
C MET A 1 8.27 7.40 16.26
N ASP A 2 8.33 6.10 16.51
CA ASP A 2 9.57 5.32 16.46
C ASP A 2 10.07 5.11 15.03
N ALA A 3 11.36 5.33 14.77
CA ALA A 3 11.96 5.18 13.44
C ALA A 3 11.82 3.76 12.86
N HIS A 4 11.81 2.73 13.73
CA HIS A 4 11.53 1.35 13.34
C HIS A 4 10.12 1.19 12.78
N ARG A 5 9.12 1.75 13.48
CA ARG A 5 7.72 1.68 13.09
C ARG A 5 7.48 2.37 11.76
N LEU A 6 8.16 3.49 11.51
CA LEU A 6 8.08 4.18 10.23
C LEU A 6 8.60 3.29 9.08
N ARG A 7 9.78 2.66 9.26
CA ARG A 7 10.35 1.74 8.27
C ARG A 7 9.46 0.53 7.98
N GLU A 8 8.79 -0.02 9.00
CA GLU A 8 7.83 -1.11 8.81
C GLU A 8 6.64 -0.67 7.95
N LEU A 9 6.11 0.53 8.18
CA LEU A 9 5.02 1.09 7.38
C LEU A 9 5.46 1.40 5.94
N GLU A 10 6.69 1.86 5.75
CA GLU A 10 7.27 2.06 4.42
C GLU A 10 7.39 0.73 3.66
N ALA A 11 7.88 -0.32 4.32
CA ALA A 11 7.98 -1.66 3.74
C ALA A 11 6.59 -2.23 3.40
N GLU A 12 5.62 -2.07 4.29
CA GLU A 12 4.22 -2.49 4.06
C GLU A 12 3.62 -1.79 2.84
N ALA A 13 3.73 -0.45 2.78
CA ALA A 13 3.19 0.35 1.68
C ALA A 13 3.86 -0.01 0.34
N ARG A 14 5.18 -0.22 0.36
CA ARG A 14 5.92 -0.64 -0.83
C ARG A 14 5.46 -2.02 -1.33
N HIS A 15 5.40 -3.01 -0.45
CA HIS A 15 4.96 -4.36 -0.80
C HIS A 15 3.52 -4.36 -1.32
N ALA A 16 2.61 -3.62 -0.68
CA ALA A 16 1.23 -3.52 -1.11
C ALA A 16 1.12 -2.88 -2.51
N ARG A 17 1.93 -1.86 -2.78
CA ARG A 17 2.03 -1.25 -4.12
C ARG A 17 2.55 -2.22 -5.16
N GLU A 18 3.64 -2.93 -4.89
CA GLU A 18 4.21 -3.92 -5.83
C GLU A 18 3.18 -5.00 -6.19
N ARG A 19 2.38 -5.46 -5.22
CA ARG A 19 1.27 -6.38 -5.47
C ARG A 19 0.14 -5.74 -6.30
N TYR A 20 -0.28 -4.53 -5.96
CA TYR A 20 -1.32 -3.82 -6.70
C TYR A 20 -0.91 -3.60 -8.16
N ASP A 21 0.32 -3.13 -8.42
CA ASP A 21 0.82 -2.86 -9.77
C ASP A 21 0.91 -4.15 -10.61
N LEU A 22 1.39 -5.24 -10.02
CA LEU A 22 1.41 -6.55 -10.68
C LEU A 22 0.00 -7.01 -11.10
N TYR A 23 -0.96 -6.86 -10.20
CA TYR A 23 -2.34 -7.29 -10.44
C TYR A 23 -3.12 -6.35 -11.37
N ARG A 24 -2.82 -5.06 -11.33
CA ARG A 24 -3.33 -4.07 -12.28
C ARG A 24 -2.87 -4.40 -13.69
N ALA A 25 -1.60 -4.76 -13.88
CA ALA A 25 -1.08 -5.21 -15.18
C ALA A 25 -1.78 -6.49 -15.67
N LYS A 26 -2.09 -7.43 -14.77
CA LYS A 26 -2.86 -8.65 -15.10
C LYS A 26 -4.31 -8.35 -15.48
N MET A 27 -4.97 -7.40 -14.81
CA MET A 27 -6.35 -6.99 -15.10
C MET A 27 -6.52 -6.45 -16.52
N TYR A 28 -5.55 -5.68 -17.01
CA TYR A 28 -5.56 -5.14 -18.38
C TYR A 28 -4.87 -6.07 -19.40
N GLY A 29 -4.44 -7.26 -18.97
CA GLY A 29 -3.82 -8.27 -19.81
C GLY A 29 -4.83 -9.25 -20.41
N PRO A 30 -4.36 -10.22 -21.22
CA PRO A 30 -5.22 -11.20 -21.89
C PRO A 30 -5.81 -12.27 -20.95
N ARG A 31 -5.46 -12.26 -19.66
CA ARG A 31 -5.96 -13.24 -18.68
C ARG A 31 -7.08 -12.63 -17.84
N PRO A 32 -8.21 -13.33 -17.67
CA PRO A 32 -9.24 -12.90 -16.74
C PRO A 32 -8.65 -12.91 -15.32
N THR A 33 -8.57 -11.74 -14.71
CA THR A 33 -8.22 -11.58 -13.30
C THR A 33 -9.52 -11.47 -12.52
N ASP A 34 -9.59 -12.07 -11.33
CA ASP A 34 -10.77 -11.94 -10.48
C ASP A 34 -10.91 -10.47 -10.00
N PRO A 35 -11.99 -9.77 -10.37
CA PRO A 35 -12.16 -8.37 -10.03
C PRO A 35 -12.37 -8.13 -8.53
N ALA A 36 -12.80 -9.13 -7.76
CA ALA A 36 -12.95 -9.03 -6.32
C ALA A 36 -11.57 -9.08 -5.63
N GLU A 37 -10.69 -9.98 -6.06
CA GLU A 37 -9.30 -10.04 -5.59
C GLU A 37 -8.55 -8.72 -5.87
N PHE A 38 -8.75 -8.13 -7.06
CA PHE A 38 -8.17 -6.84 -7.39
C PHE A 38 -8.64 -5.71 -6.46
N ARG A 39 -9.96 -5.62 -6.21
CA ARG A 39 -10.53 -4.62 -5.29
C ARG A 39 -9.99 -4.77 -3.87
N GLU A 40 -9.72 -5.99 -3.44
CA GLU A 40 -9.12 -6.23 -2.12
C GLU A 40 -7.68 -5.74 -2.05
N LEU A 41 -6.86 -6.03 -3.08
CA LEU A 41 -5.50 -5.52 -3.18
C LEU A 41 -5.46 -3.99 -3.21
N GLU A 42 -6.40 -3.36 -3.93
CA GLU A 42 -6.55 -1.91 -3.96
C GLU A 42 -6.85 -1.35 -2.55
N ARG A 43 -7.82 -1.92 -1.83
CA ARG A 43 -8.12 -1.53 -0.44
C ARG A 43 -6.91 -1.67 0.48
N HIS A 44 -6.16 -2.77 0.36
CA HIS A 44 -4.96 -2.99 1.17
C HIS A 44 -3.87 -1.97 0.87
N TYR A 45 -3.65 -1.65 -0.41
CA TYR A 45 -2.70 -0.62 -0.82
C TYR A 45 -3.08 0.75 -0.24
N HIS A 46 -4.34 1.18 -0.40
CA HIS A 46 -4.79 2.46 0.14
C HIS A 46 -4.64 2.51 1.67
N ALA A 47 -5.06 1.48 2.38
CA ALA A 47 -4.93 1.43 3.84
C ALA A 47 -3.47 1.51 4.31
N ALA A 48 -2.54 0.83 3.63
CA ALA A 48 -1.11 0.89 3.97
C ALA A 48 -0.51 2.28 3.72
N VAL A 49 -0.86 2.91 2.59
CA VAL A 49 -0.42 4.28 2.26
C VAL A 49 -0.99 5.30 3.26
N GLU A 50 -2.25 5.16 3.66
CA GLU A 50 -2.87 6.04 4.66
C GLU A 50 -2.18 5.91 6.03
N ARG A 51 -1.86 4.70 6.48
CA ARG A 51 -1.10 4.49 7.73
C ARG A 51 0.28 5.14 7.66
N LEU A 52 0.99 4.97 6.55
CA LEU A 52 2.30 5.60 6.36
C LEU A 52 2.18 7.12 6.38
N ARG A 53 1.23 7.69 5.63
CA ARG A 53 1.00 9.14 5.59
C ARG A 53 0.66 9.70 6.97
N ASN A 54 -0.19 9.02 7.73
CA ASN A 54 -0.54 9.41 9.09
C ASN A 54 0.66 9.33 10.02
N ALA A 55 1.51 8.30 9.89
CA ALA A 55 2.73 8.18 10.69
C ALA A 55 3.76 9.27 10.36
N GLN A 56 3.93 9.59 9.08
CA GLN A 56 4.79 10.68 8.62
C GLN A 56 4.29 12.05 9.12
N ALA A 57 2.97 12.30 9.06
CA ALA A 57 2.38 13.53 9.56
C ALA A 57 2.57 13.70 11.08
N GLN A 58 2.43 12.62 11.86
CA GLN A 58 2.67 12.63 13.31
C GLN A 58 4.16 12.79 13.66
N GLY A 59 5.06 12.23 12.83
CA GLY A 59 6.50 12.42 12.97
C GLY A 59 6.97 13.83 12.61
N GLY A 60 6.33 14.47 11.62
CA GLY A 60 6.65 15.83 11.16
C GLY A 60 5.96 16.95 11.94
N ALA A 61 4.81 16.67 12.58
CA ALA A 61 4.08 17.63 13.44
C ALA A 61 4.65 17.71 14.87
N SER A 62 5.76 17.02 15.15
CA SER A 62 6.46 17.06 16.44
C SER A 62 7.71 17.97 16.43
N THR A 63 7.80 18.91 15.48
CA THR A 63 8.83 19.97 15.43
C THR A 63 8.16 21.33 15.58
#